data_AF-A0A2P8GC31-F1
#
_entry.id   AF-A0A2P8GC31-F1
#
_cell.length_a   1.000
_cell.length_b   1.000
_cell.length_c   1.000
_cell.angle_alpha   90.00
_cell.angle_beta   90.00
_cell.angle_gamma   90.00
#
_symmetry.space_group_name_H-M   'P 1'
#
loop_
_entity.id
_entity.type
_entity.pdbx_description
1 polymer ?
#
loop_
_entity_poly.entity_id
_entity_poly.type
_entity_poly.pdbx_seq_one_letter_code
_entity_poly.pdbx_strand_id
1 'polypeptide(L)'
;MLLLLIVVKAAVMPAICLDYELRKEYITKNICVNRNRPQLHCDGKCYLAKKLAESQKQEEQSAENTYLASLIYQVMDTANPGLFTLQPVPHALHTESAEFAYTSPFIPQVAARQVFRPPLYA
;
A
#
# COMPACT_ATOMS: atom_id res chain seq x y z
N MET A 1 -23.00 -2.24 -24.48
CA MET A 1 -22.20 -2.54 -23.26
C MET A 1 -21.85 -1.29 -22.47
N LEU A 2 -21.26 -0.23 -23.07
CA LEU A 2 -20.88 0.98 -22.34
C LEU A 2 -22.05 1.72 -21.64
N LEU A 3 -23.19 1.90 -22.33
CA LEU A 3 -24.39 2.52 -21.75
C LEU A 3 -24.91 1.76 -20.51
N LEU A 4 -24.89 0.44 -20.55
CA LEU A 4 -25.29 -0.40 -19.41
C LEU A 4 -24.39 -0.14 -18.19
N LEU A 5 -23.07 -0.03 -18.39
CA LEU A 5 -22.13 0.24 -17.31
C LEU A 5 -22.34 1.61 -16.68
N ILE A 6 -22.60 2.64 -17.50
CA ILE A 6 -22.87 4.00 -17.00
C ILE A 6 -24.14 4.03 -16.16
N VAL A 7 -25.22 3.37 -16.62
CA VAL A 7 -26.48 3.26 -15.87
C VAL A 7 -26.27 2.53 -14.54
N VAL A 8 -25.54 1.41 -14.55
CA VAL A 8 -25.23 0.65 -13.31
C VAL A 8 -24.44 1.50 -12.32
N LYS A 9 -23.45 2.26 -12.78
CA LYS A 9 -22.67 3.16 -11.93
C LYS A 9 -23.53 4.30 -11.37
N ALA A 10 -24.36 4.92 -12.19
CA ALA A 10 -25.26 6.00 -11.77
C ALA A 10 -26.33 5.52 -10.78
N ALA A 11 -26.71 4.24 -10.81
CA ALA A 11 -27.73 3.66 -9.93
C ALA A 11 -27.25 3.39 -8.49
N VAL A 12 -25.95 3.48 -8.20
CA VAL A 12 -25.41 3.17 -6.87
C VAL A 12 -25.94 4.12 -5.80
N MET A 13 -25.88 5.44 -6.03
CA MET A 13 -26.36 6.45 -5.08
C MET A 13 -27.87 6.34 -4.78
N PRO A 14 -28.77 6.29 -5.78
CA PRO A 14 -30.20 6.13 -5.49
C PRO A 14 -30.52 4.78 -4.84
N ALA A 15 -29.77 3.72 -5.11
CA ALA A 15 -29.95 2.44 -4.44
C ALA A 15 -29.63 2.52 -2.93
N ILE A 16 -28.58 3.27 -2.54
CA ILE A 16 -28.25 3.50 -1.12
C ILE A 16 -29.35 4.27 -0.41
N CYS A 17 -29.89 5.32 -1.03
CA CYS A 17 -31.00 6.09 -0.47
C CYS A 17 -32.25 5.20 -0.32
N LEU A 18 -32.62 4.48 -1.38
CA LEU A 18 -33.80 3.60 -1.37
C LEU A 18 -33.72 2.54 -0.26
N ASP A 19 -32.57 1.90 -0.11
CA ASP A 19 -32.33 0.93 0.98
C ASP A 19 -32.46 1.58 2.37
N TYR A 20 -31.97 2.81 2.52
CA TYR A 20 -32.15 3.59 3.74
C TYR A 20 -33.62 3.92 4.00
N GLU A 21 -34.38 4.36 3.01
CA GLU A 21 -35.81 4.64 3.15
C GLU A 21 -36.59 3.37 3.55
N LEU A 22 -36.34 2.25 2.88
CA LEU A 22 -37.02 0.98 3.14
C LEU A 22 -36.75 0.45 4.55
N ARG A 23 -35.55 0.69 5.10
CA ARG A 23 -35.13 0.20 6.42
C ARG A 23 -35.01 1.29 7.47
N LYS A 24 -35.58 2.47 7.23
CA LYS A 24 -35.38 3.67 8.06
C LYS A 24 -35.73 3.43 9.53
N GLU A 25 -36.82 2.72 9.79
CA GLU A 25 -37.22 2.38 11.16
C GLU A 25 -36.19 1.51 11.88
N TYR A 26 -35.73 0.45 11.21
CA TYR A 26 -34.73 -0.47 11.76
C TYR A 26 -33.41 0.27 12.01
N ILE A 27 -32.98 1.10 11.06
CA ILE A 27 -31.76 1.90 11.16
C ILE A 27 -31.86 2.87 12.34
N THR A 28 -32.98 3.56 12.49
CA THR A 28 -33.18 4.54 13.57
C THR A 28 -33.18 3.87 14.95
N LYS A 29 -33.80 2.70 15.09
CA LYS A 29 -33.90 1.98 16.37
C LYS A 29 -32.59 1.28 16.75
N ASN A 30 -31.93 0.61 15.80
CA ASN A 30 -30.84 -0.33 16.09
C ASN A 30 -29.44 0.22 15.78
N ILE A 31 -29.29 1.03 14.73
CA ILE A 31 -27.97 1.40 14.17
C ILE A 31 -27.63 2.88 14.45
N CYS A 32 -28.62 3.76 14.53
CA CYS A 32 -28.43 5.20 14.71
C CYS A 32 -27.72 5.51 16.04
N VAL A 33 -26.53 6.11 15.95
CA VAL A 33 -25.74 6.48 17.12
C VAL A 33 -26.39 7.62 17.93
N ASN A 34 -27.24 8.43 17.29
CA ASN A 34 -27.95 9.55 17.90
C ASN A 34 -29.36 9.18 18.40
N ARG A 35 -29.72 7.89 18.47
CA ARG A 35 -31.07 7.45 18.89
C ARG A 35 -31.50 7.94 20.27
N ASN A 36 -30.55 8.21 21.17
CA ASN A 36 -30.80 8.72 22.52
C ASN A 36 -30.88 10.25 22.59
N ARG A 37 -30.81 10.96 21.45
CA ARG A 37 -30.83 12.43 21.37
C ARG A 37 -31.95 12.89 20.43
N PRO A 38 -33.22 12.76 20.82
CA PRO A 38 -34.37 13.10 19.97
C PRO A 38 -34.36 14.57 19.52
N GLN A 39 -33.77 15.48 20.30
CA GLN A 39 -33.64 16.89 19.94
C GLN A 39 -32.86 17.13 18.63
N LEU A 40 -32.01 16.19 18.20
CA LEU A 40 -31.22 16.32 16.98
C LEU A 40 -32.00 15.95 15.70
N HIS A 41 -33.18 15.35 15.81
CA HIS A 41 -34.00 14.93 14.65
C HIS A 41 -33.16 14.17 13.60
N CYS A 42 -32.32 13.24 14.09
CA CYS A 42 -31.33 12.55 13.26
C CYS A 42 -31.99 11.50 12.36
N ASP A 43 -32.97 10.75 12.84
CA ASP A 43 -33.76 9.78 12.06
C ASP A 43 -32.93 8.77 11.25
N GLY A 44 -31.72 8.42 11.72
CA GLY A 44 -30.81 7.52 11.00
C GLY A 44 -29.93 8.20 9.94
N LYS A 45 -30.01 9.52 9.74
CA LYS A 45 -29.18 10.30 8.79
C LYS A 45 -27.67 10.13 9.03
N CYS A 46 -27.26 9.90 10.28
CA CYS A 46 -25.85 9.61 10.59
C CYS A 46 -25.33 8.33 9.93
N TYR A 47 -26.16 7.29 9.83
CA TYR A 47 -25.83 6.06 9.15
C TYR A 47 -25.76 6.27 7.63
N LEU A 48 -26.75 6.99 7.07
CA LEU A 48 -26.78 7.31 5.65
C LEU A 48 -25.52 8.10 5.23
N ALA A 49 -25.17 9.14 5.99
CA ALA A 49 -23.97 9.94 5.73
C ALA A 49 -22.69 9.09 5.74
N LYS A 50 -22.57 8.16 6.70
CA LYS A 50 -21.43 7.24 6.75
C LYS A 50 -21.38 6.34 5.51
N LYS A 51 -22.52 5.78 5.10
CA LYS A 51 -22.59 4.88 3.94
C LYS A 51 -22.24 5.57 2.63
N LEU A 52 -22.67 6.83 2.47
CA LEU A 52 -22.32 7.66 1.31
C LEU A 52 -20.82 7.99 1.29
N ALA A 53 -20.23 8.34 2.44
CA ALA A 53 -18.80 8.61 2.54
C ALA A 53 -17.95 7.37 2.23
N GLU A 54 -18.36 6.19 2.72
CA GLU A 54 -17.71 4.91 2.37
C GLU A 54 -17.75 4.64 0.87
N SER A 55 -18.89 4.90 0.22
CA SER A 55 -19.05 4.72 -1.24
C SER A 55 -18.11 5.64 -2.03
N GLN A 56 -17.99 6.91 -1.64
CA GLN A 56 -17.11 7.87 -2.30
C GLN A 56 -15.64 7.49 -2.13
N LYS A 57 -15.23 7.14 -0.90
CA LYS A 57 -13.86 6.71 -0.61
C LYS A 57 -13.46 5.46 -1.40
N GLN A 58 -14.39 4.51 -1.57
CA GLN A 58 -14.13 3.31 -2.36
C GLN A 58 -13.92 3.64 -3.85
N GLU A 59 -14.62 4.64 -4.37
CA GLU A 59 -14.46 5.11 -5.75
C GLU A 59 -13.12 5.81 -5.96
N GLU A 60 -12.70 6.66 -5.00
CA GLU A 60 -11.38 7.30 -4.98
C GLU A 60 -10.24 6.29 -4.91
N GLN A 61 -10.30 5.33 -3.97
CA GLN A 61 -9.30 4.27 -3.85
C GLN A 61 -9.22 3.40 -5.11
N SER A 62 -10.35 3.15 -5.77
CA SER A 62 -10.36 2.43 -7.05
C SER A 62 -9.64 3.21 -8.15
N ALA A 63 -9.80 4.54 -8.20
CA ALA A 63 -9.10 5.39 -9.16
C ALA A 63 -7.59 5.44 -8.89
N GLU A 64 -7.18 5.60 -7.63
CA GLU A 64 -5.78 5.59 -7.21
C GLU A 64 -5.08 4.26 -7.56
N ASN A 65 -5.71 3.13 -7.24
CA ASN A 65 -5.16 1.81 -7.56
C ASN A 65 -5.04 1.58 -9.08
N THR A 66 -6.00 2.08 -9.86
CA THR A 66 -5.95 2.00 -11.32
C THR A 66 -4.80 2.83 -11.89
N TYR A 67 -4.55 4.01 -11.33
CA TYR A 67 -3.45 4.88 -11.71
C TYR A 67 -2.08 4.29 -11.30
N LEU A 68 -1.96 3.72 -10.10
CA LEU A 68 -0.73 3.03 -9.69
C LEU A 68 -0.44 1.82 -10.58
N ALA A 69 -1.47 1.04 -10.93
CA ALA A 69 -1.32 -0.09 -11.84
C ALA A 69 -0.84 0.35 -13.23
N SER A 70 -1.31 1.49 -13.75
CA SER A 70 -0.85 2.00 -15.05
C SER A 70 0.60 2.49 -15.02
N LEU A 71 1.03 3.14 -13.94
CA LEU A 71 2.43 3.54 -13.74
C LEU A 71 3.36 2.31 -13.66
N ILE A 72 2.97 1.28 -12.91
CA ILE A 72 3.74 0.04 -12.81
C ILE A 72 3.87 -0.62 -14.18
N TYR A 73 2.78 -0.65 -14.96
CA TYR A 73 2.81 -1.22 -16.31
C TYR A 73 3.74 -0.44 -17.26
N GLN A 74 3.76 0.90 -17.18
CA GLN A 74 4.67 1.73 -17.99
C GLN A 74 6.16 1.44 -17.70
N VAL A 75 6.53 1.17 -16.44
CA VAL A 75 7.92 0.83 -16.08
C VAL A 75 8.30 -0.57 -16.54
N MET A 76 7.34 -1.50 -16.58
CA MET A 76 7.57 -2.87 -17.03
C MET A 76 7.48 -3.04 -18.55
N ASP A 77 7.07 -2.00 -19.29
CA ASP A 77 6.99 -2.04 -20.74
C ASP A 77 8.39 -1.98 -21.37
N THR A 78 9.00 -3.15 -21.54
CA THR A 78 10.28 -3.32 -22.23
C THR A 78 10.20 -3.03 -23.74
N ALA A 79 9.01 -2.78 -24.29
CA ALA A 79 8.85 -2.52 -25.72
C ALA A 79 9.21 -1.08 -26.12
N ASN A 80 9.32 -0.16 -25.16
CA ASN A 80 9.77 1.21 -25.44
C ASN A 80 10.96 1.55 -24.53
N PRO A 81 12.19 1.12 -24.88
CA PRO A 81 13.38 1.50 -24.15
C PRO A 81 13.59 3.01 -24.38
N GLY A 82 13.01 3.82 -23.48
CA GLY A 82 13.26 5.24 -23.45
C GLY A 82 14.76 5.46 -23.33
N LEU A 83 15.39 5.84 -24.45
CA LEU A 83 16.68 6.49 -24.65
C LEU A 83 17.72 6.47 -23.51
N PHE A 84 17.92 5.36 -22.81
CA PHE A 84 19.06 5.15 -21.93
C PHE A 84 20.09 4.35 -22.69
N THR A 85 20.82 5.05 -23.56
CA THR A 85 22.10 4.55 -24.04
C THR A 85 23.06 4.56 -22.85
N LEU A 86 23.18 3.43 -22.17
CA LEU A 86 24.31 3.16 -21.30
C LEU A 86 25.55 3.12 -22.17
N GLN A 87 26.15 4.29 -22.40
CA GLN A 87 27.42 4.37 -23.07
C GLN A 87 28.48 3.97 -22.03
N PRO A 88 29.21 2.85 -22.23
CA PRO A 88 30.26 2.47 -21.30
C PRO A 88 31.33 3.55 -21.35
N VAL A 89 31.41 4.39 -20.31
CA VAL A 89 32.53 5.30 -20.15
C VAL A 89 33.72 4.44 -19.75
N PRO A 90 34.81 4.39 -20.52
CA PRO A 90 36.01 3.69 -20.10
C PRO A 90 36.64 4.52 -18.97
N HIS A 91 36.25 4.25 -17.74
CA HIS A 91 37.05 4.65 -16.59
C HIS A 91 38.30 3.77 -16.64
N ALA A 92 39.41 4.32 -17.12
CA ALA A 92 40.71 3.75 -16.86
C ALA A 92 40.87 3.73 -15.33
N LEU A 93 40.64 2.57 -14.72
CA LEU A 93 40.93 2.35 -13.32
C LEU A 93 42.45 2.48 -13.16
N HIS A 94 42.88 3.68 -12.76
CA HIS A 94 44.20 3.86 -12.19
C HIS A 94 44.16 3.14 -10.83
N THR A 95 44.47 1.85 -10.88
CA THR A 95 44.64 1.03 -9.69
C THR A 95 46.02 1.36 -9.14
N GLU A 96 46.15 2.52 -8.48
CA GLU A 96 47.27 2.73 -7.58
C GLU A 96 47.05 1.78 -6.40
N SER A 97 47.66 0.61 -6.49
CA SER A 97 47.71 -0.33 -5.37
C SER A 97 48.50 0.35 -4.25
N ALA A 98 47.80 0.85 -3.24
CA ALA A 98 48.43 1.24 -2.00
C ALA A 98 48.85 -0.05 -1.26
N GLU A 99 50.13 -0.39 -1.33
CA GLU A 99 50.71 -1.43 -0.49
C GLU A 99 50.72 -0.94 0.96
N PHE A 100 49.72 -1.34 1.74
CA PHE A 100 49.70 -1.08 3.17
C PHE A 100 50.51 -2.14 3.91
N ALA A 101 51.75 -1.81 4.28
CA ALA A 101 52.57 -2.61 5.18
C ALA A 101 52.22 -2.29 6.65
N TYR A 102 51.14 -2.88 7.16
CA TYR A 102 50.82 -2.81 8.59
C TYR A 102 51.47 -3.98 9.33
N THR A 103 52.39 -3.66 10.25
CA THR A 103 52.94 -4.64 11.20
C THR A 103 52.42 -4.32 12.59
N SER A 104 51.67 -5.27 13.17
CA SER A 104 51.16 -5.16 14.54
C SER A 104 52.33 -5.28 15.54
N PRO A 105 52.45 -4.39 16.53
CA PRO A 105 53.43 -4.55 17.62
C PRO A 105 53.01 -5.61 18.65
N PHE A 106 51.79 -6.15 18.56
CA PHE A 106 51.29 -7.19 19.44
C PHE A 106 51.33 -8.54 18.73
N ILE A 107 52.29 -9.37 19.12
CA ILE A 107 52.32 -10.80 18.82
C ILE A 107 51.50 -11.49 19.91
N PRO A 108 50.32 -12.07 19.63
CA PRO A 108 49.67 -12.94 20.60
C PRO A 108 50.30 -14.33 20.45
N GLN A 109 51.33 -14.62 21.25
CA GLN A 109 51.65 -16.00 21.58
C GLN A 109 50.56 -16.54 22.51
N VAL A 110 49.38 -16.83 21.98
CA VAL A 110 48.35 -17.56 22.74
C VAL A 110 47.70 -18.55 21.80
N ALA A 111 47.92 -19.83 22.12
CA ALA A 111 47.45 -20.99 21.38
C ALA A 111 45.92 -20.97 21.19
N ALA A 112 45.46 -20.46 20.05
CA ALA A 112 44.06 -20.44 19.63
C ALA A 112 43.55 -21.83 19.21
N ARG A 113 43.82 -22.87 20.01
CA ARG A 113 43.40 -24.26 19.70
C ARG A 113 42.52 -24.92 20.76
N GLN A 114 42.11 -24.22 21.82
CA GLN A 114 41.29 -24.85 22.87
C GLN A 114 39.94 -24.18 23.18
N VAL A 115 39.56 -23.09 22.50
CA VAL A 115 38.34 -22.35 22.88
C VAL A 115 37.06 -22.93 22.23
N PHE A 116 37.16 -23.68 21.14
CA PHE A 116 35.99 -24.31 20.54
C PHE A 116 36.00 -25.83 20.71
N ARG A 117 35.06 -26.34 21.52
CA ARG A 117 34.66 -27.75 21.57
C ARG A 117 33.14 -27.82 21.41
N PRO A 118 32.61 -28.25 20.25
CA PRO A 118 31.18 -28.43 20.08
C PRO A 118 30.66 -29.61 20.92
N PRO A 119 29.40 -29.57 21.40
CA PRO A 119 28.82 -30.65 22.19
C PRO A 119 28.61 -31.90 21.33
N LEU A 120 28.92 -33.07 21.90
CA LEU A 120 28.54 -34.36 21.33
C LEU A 120 27.09 -34.65 21.75
N TYR A 121 26.19 -34.80 20.79
CA TYR A 121 24.82 -35.24 21.03
C TYR A 121 24.82 -36.69 21.50
N ALA A 122 24.11 -36.97 22.60
CA ALA A 122 23.74 -38.30 23.07
C ALA A 122 22.25 -38.53 22.79
#